data_AF-A0A8T9BIK5-F1
#
_entry.id   AF-A0A8T9BIK5-F1
#
_cell.length_a   1.000
_cell.length_b   1.000
_cell.length_c   1.000
_cell.angle_alpha   90.00
_cell.angle_beta   90.00
_cell.angle_gamma   90.00
#
_symmetry.space_group_name_H-M   'P 1'
#
loop_
_entity.id
_entity.type
_entity.pdbx_description
1 polymer ?
#
loop_
_entity_poly.entity_id
_entity_poly.type
_entity_poly.pdbx_seq_one_letter_code
_entity_poly.pdbx_strand_id
1 'polypeptide(L)' 'VIWFKNWKILKSVHAVEHFHVMLFDPHPEFVKEVTHGDVPLSQKVETQVVPRE' A
#
# COMPACT_ATOMS: atom_id res chain seq x y z
N VAL A 1 10.90 -5.00 -12.92
CA VAL A 1 9.81 -5.26 -11.94
C VAL A 1 10.26 -6.38 -11.03
N ILE A 2 10.32 -6.14 -9.71
CA ILE A 2 10.72 -7.14 -8.72
C ILE A 2 9.50 -7.41 -7.84
N TRP A 3 9.20 -8.69 -7.59
CA TRP A 3 8.16 -9.09 -6.66
C TRP A 3 8.67 -10.21 -5.77
N PHE A 4 8.09 -10.31 -4.57
CA PHE A 4 8.38 -11.41 -3.65
C PHE A 4 7.14 -11.78 -2.83
N LYS A 5 7.06 -13.06 -2.46
CA LYS A 5 6.06 -13.57 -1.52
C LYS A 5 6.71 -13.72 -0.15
N ASN A 6 6.07 -13.21 0.90
CA ASN A 6 6.58 -13.40 2.26
C ASN A 6 6.58 -14.88 2.65
N TRP A 7 7.61 -15.26 3.40
CA TRP A 7 7.69 -16.56 4.07
C TRP A 7 6.52 -16.69 5.05
N LYS A 8 5.99 -17.91 5.23
CA LYS A 8 4.77 -18.15 6.03
C LYS A 8 4.82 -17.56 7.44
N ILE A 9 6.01 -17.53 8.05
CA ILE A 9 6.28 -17.01 9.40
C ILE A 9 6.20 -15.48 9.46
N LEU A 10 6.41 -14.78 8.34
CA LEU A 10 6.46 -13.32 8.26
C LEU A 10 5.15 -12.69 7.74
N LYS A 11 4.15 -13.51 7.39
CA LYS A 11 2.85 -13.00 6.93
C LYS A 11 2.05 -12.48 8.10
N SER A 12 1.73 -11.19 8.13
CA SER A 12 0.87 -10.61 9.16
C SER A 12 -0.61 -11.04 9.01
N VAL A 13 -1.06 -11.38 7.80
CA VAL A 13 -2.41 -11.88 7.52
C VAL A 13 -2.32 -13.30 6.97
N HIS A 14 -2.77 -14.27 7.76
CA HIS A 14 -2.69 -15.69 7.38
C HIS A 14 -3.85 -16.20 6.53
N ALA A 15 -5.01 -15.54 6.61
CA ALA A 15 -6.23 -15.98 5.92
C ALA A 15 -6.25 -15.64 4.41
N VAL A 16 -5.38 -14.73 3.96
CA VAL A 16 -5.36 -14.23 2.59
C VAL A 16 -3.96 -14.32 2.00
N GLU A 17 -3.84 -14.94 0.83
CA GLU A 17 -2.60 -14.92 0.06
C GLU A 17 -2.34 -13.51 -0.49
N HIS A 18 -1.18 -12.95 -0.19
CA HIS A 18 -0.71 -11.68 -0.73
C HIS A 18 0.78 -11.76 -1.06
N PHE A 19 1.22 -10.92 -2.00
CA PHE A 19 2.60 -10.77 -2.42
C PHE A 19 2.94 -9.28 -2.55
N HIS A 20 4.22 -8.96 -2.43
CA HIS A 20 4.72 -7.59 -2.53
C HIS A 20 5.29 -7.34 -3.92
N VAL A 21 4.88 -6.25 -4.54
CA VAL A 21 5.44 -5.74 -5.80
C VAL A 21 6.21 -4.46 -5.50
N MET A 22 7.48 -4.42 -5.87
CA MET A 22 8.30 -3.21 -5.76
C MET A 22 8.44 -2.57 -7.15
N LEU A 23 8.09 -1.29 -7.21
CA LEU A 23 8.20 -0.46 -8.40
C LEU A 23 9.24 0.62 -8.14
N PHE A 24 10.17 0.80 -9.07
CA PHE A 24 11.12 1.89 -9.04
C PHE A 24 10.62 2.99 -9.98
N ASP A 25 10.35 4.16 -9.41
CA ASP A 25 9.84 5.35 -10.13
C ASP A 25 8.66 5.06 -11.08
N PRO A 26 7.53 4.51 -10.57
CA PRO A 26 6.38 4.24 -11.41
C PRO A 26 5.70 5.54 -11.85
N HIS A 27 5.20 5.55 -13.08
CA HIS A 27 4.39 6.67 -13.57
C HIS A 27 3.14 6.86 -12.68
N PRO A 28 2.79 8.09 -12.27
CA PRO A 28 1.67 8.33 -11.35
C PRO A 28 0.32 7.77 -11.84
N GLU A 29 0.03 7.90 -13.13
CA GLU A 29 -1.22 7.35 -13.72
C GLU A 29 -1.29 5.82 -13.61
N PHE A 30 -0.16 5.12 -13.72
CA PHE A 30 -0.13 3.67 -13.52
C PHE A 30 -0.49 3.31 -12.08
N VAL A 31 0.08 4.01 -11.10
CA VAL A 31 -0.23 3.79 -9.68
C VAL A 31 -1.71 4.04 -9.42
N LYS A 32 -2.27 5.12 -9.98
CA LYS A 32 -3.69 5.46 -9.85
C LYS A 32 -4.62 4.41 -10.46
N GLU A 33 -4.27 3.87 -11.64
CA GLU A 33 -5.04 2.82 -12.30
C GLU A 33 -5.08 1.55 -11.43
N VAL A 34 -3.93 1.09 -10.94
CA VAL A 34 -3.86 -0.15 -10.15
C VAL A 34 -4.44 -0.01 -8.75
N THR A 35 -4.39 1.19 -8.14
CA THR A 35 -5.00 1.44 -6.82
C THR A 35 -6.44 1.95 -6.90
N HIS A 36 -6.98 2.17 -8.10
CA HIS A 36 -8.26 2.86 -8.32
C HIS A 36 -8.35 4.22 -7.60
N GLY A 37 -7.22 4.92 -7.49
CA GLY A 37 -7.12 6.20 -6.78
C GLY A 37 -7.09 6.11 -5.26
N ASP A 38 -6.99 4.91 -4.67
CA ASP A 38 -6.81 4.78 -3.23
C ASP A 38 -5.42 5.28 -2.79
N VAL A 39 -5.34 5.70 -1.52
CA VAL A 39 -4.17 6.36 -0.92
C VAL A 39 -3.66 5.61 0.32
N PRO A 40 -2.36 5.73 0.65
CA PRO A 40 -1.81 5.15 1.86
C PRO A 40 -2.55 5.60 3.13
N LEU A 41 -2.65 4.71 4.11
CA LEU A 41 -3.33 4.99 5.38
C LEU A 41 -2.74 6.21 6.12
N SER A 42 -1.43 6.44 6.03
CA SER A 42 -0.77 7.60 6.64
C SER A 42 -1.40 8.93 6.19
N GLN A 43 -1.74 9.05 4.90
CA GLN A 43 -2.38 10.26 4.36
C GLN A 43 -3.84 10.39 4.83
N LYS A 44 -4.55 9.27 5.00
CA LYS A 44 -5.92 9.28 5.52
C LYS A 44 -5.97 9.77 6.98
N VAL A 45 -4.99 9.36 7.80
CA VAL A 45 -4.94 9.70 9.23
C VAL A 45 -4.53 11.17 9.45
N GLU A 46 -3.64 11.74 8.63
CA GLU A 46 -3.27 13.17 8.70
C GLU A 46 -4.46 14.10 8.47
N THR A 47 -5.43 13.68 7.64
CA THR A 47 -6.61 14.49 7.32
C THR A 47 -7.68 14.46 8.44
N GLN A 48 -7.54 13.55 9.42
CA GLN A 48 -8.45 13.40 10.56
C GLN A 48 -7.97 14.11 11.84
N VAL A 49 -6.83 14.82 11.78
CA VAL A 49 -6.38 15.64 12.91
C VAL A 49 -7.29 16.88 12.99
N VAL A 50 -8.30 16.77 13.84
CA VAL A 50 -9.15 17.87 14.32
C VAL A 50 -8.26 19.07 14.67
N PRO A 51 -8.58 20.32 14.25
CA PRO A 51 -7.85 21.50 14.68
C PRO A 51 -7.81 21.50 16.21
N ARG A 52 -6.61 21.52 16.80
CA ARG A 52 -6.49 21.80 18.23
C ARG A 52 -6.86 23.27 18.41
N GLU A 53 -8.03 23.50 19.00
CA GLU A 53 -8.41 24.78 19.61
C GLU A 53 -7.41 25.17 20.72
#